data_AF-A3JJT5-F1
#
_entry.id   AF-A3JJT5-F1
#
_cell.length_a   1.000
_cell.length_b   1.000
_cell.length_c   1.000
_cell.angle_alpha   90.00
_cell.angle_beta   90.00
_cell.angle_gamma   90.00
#
_symmetry.space_group_name_H-M   'P 1'
#
loop_
_entity.id
_entity.type
_entity.pdbx_description
1 polymer ?
#
loop_
_entity_poly.entity_id
_entity_poly.type
_entity_poly.pdbx_seq_one_letter_code
_entity_poly.pdbx_strand_id
1 'polypeptide(L)'
;MEMIWMSLLLLVLLLALLGAGLWVAFSLTAIGCISLYFFSNVPVGDSLSTAFYSASVSWELAALPMFIWMGEVLFRSRLSEEMFSGIAPWVGKVPGKLLHTNILGCGIFAAISGSSAATA
;
A
#
# COMPACT_ATOMS: atom_id res chain seq x y z
N MET A 1 -20.37 27.86 -1.50
CA MET A 1 -19.03 28.47 -1.62
C MET A 1 -18.14 28.03 -0.45
N GLU A 2 -18.67 28.01 0.78
CA GLU A 2 -18.02 27.47 1.99
C GLU A 2 -17.39 26.07 1.83
N MET A 3 -18.12 25.09 1.29
CA MET A 3 -17.67 23.70 1.20
C MET A 3 -16.43 23.49 0.31
N ILE A 4 -16.26 24.32 -0.73
CA ILE A 4 -15.08 24.26 -1.60
C ILE A 4 -13.85 24.81 -0.87
N TRP A 5 -14.02 25.89 -0.10
CA TRP A 5 -12.95 26.47 0.71
C TRP A 5 -12.49 25.51 1.81
N MET A 6 -13.42 24.84 2.49
CA MET A 6 -13.11 23.84 3.51
C MET A 6 -12.31 22.67 2.92
N SER A 7 -12.75 22.14 1.76
CA SER A 7 -12.06 21.05 1.06
C SER A 7 -10.65 21.45 0.61
N LEU A 8 -10.49 22.65 0.03
CA LEU A 8 -9.18 23.18 -0.38
C LEU A 8 -8.22 23.35 0.79
N LEU A 9 -8.71 23.87 1.92
CA LEU A 9 -7.89 24.08 3.12
C LEU A 9 -7.38 22.73 3.67
N LEU A 10 -8.26 21.74 3.79
CA LEU A 10 -7.88 20.40 4.24
C LEU A 10 -6.92 19.70 3.27
N LEU A 11 -7.10 19.90 1.96
CA LEU A 11 -6.21 19.34 0.93
C LEU A 11 -4.82 19.98 0.97
N VAL A 12 -4.73 21.32 1.09
CA VAL A 12 -3.45 22.01 1.23
C VAL A 12 -2.74 21.58 2.51
N LEU A 13 -3.49 21.43 3.61
CA LEU A 13 -2.94 20.93 4.87
C LEU A 13 -2.42 19.48 4.73
N LEU A 14 -3.14 18.60 4.03
CA LEU A 14 -2.68 17.24 3.71
C LEU A 14 -1.37 17.24 2.95
N LEU A 15 -1.29 18.01 1.87
CA LEU A 15 -0.09 18.10 1.07
C LEU A 15 1.08 18.70 1.87
N ALA A 16 0.83 19.64 2.77
CA ALA A 16 1.84 20.20 3.66
C ALA A 16 2.39 19.15 4.65
N LEU A 17 1.51 18.34 5.28
CA LEU A 17 1.95 17.27 6.19
C LEU A 17 2.74 16.19 5.45
N LEU A 18 2.29 15.76 4.28
CA LEU A 18 3.00 14.79 3.46
C LEU A 18 4.33 15.35 2.93
N GLY A 19 4.35 16.63 2.52
CA GLY A 19 5.56 17.33 2.10
C GLY A 19 6.57 17.53 3.23
N ALA A 20 6.12 17.58 4.49
CA ALA A 20 6.97 17.58 5.67
C ALA A 20 7.57 16.19 5.99
N GLY A 21 7.21 15.15 5.21
CA GLY A 21 7.72 13.79 5.39
C GLY A 21 7.02 12.99 6.48
N LEU A 22 5.85 13.44 6.96
CA LEU A 22 5.05 12.66 7.90
C LEU A 22 4.51 11.39 7.24
N TRP A 23 4.51 10.29 7.98
CA TRP A 23 3.93 9.04 7.50
C TRP A 23 2.45 9.22 7.16
N VAL A 24 2.00 8.55 6.09
CA VAL A 24 0.68 8.79 5.48
C VAL A 24 -0.46 8.57 6.49
N ALA A 25 -0.40 7.52 7.31
CA ALA A 25 -1.48 7.28 8.27
C ALA A 25 -1.57 8.38 9.33
N PHE A 26 -0.45 8.86 9.88
CA PHE A 26 -0.47 9.97 10.84
C PHE A 26 -1.01 11.25 10.22
N SER A 27 -0.67 11.51 8.95
CA SER A 27 -1.20 12.65 8.22
C SER A 27 -2.72 12.57 8.06
N LEU A 28 -3.24 11.42 7.60
CA LEU A 28 -4.67 11.18 7.44
C LEU A 28 -5.42 11.23 8.78
N THR A 29 -4.86 10.66 9.85
CA THR A 29 -5.45 10.75 11.19
C THR A 29 -5.51 12.19 11.69
N ALA A 30 -4.42 12.94 11.56
CA ALA A 30 -4.37 14.34 12.00
C ALA A 30 -5.42 15.19 11.27
N ILE A 31 -5.53 15.04 9.95
CA ILE A 31 -6.48 15.82 9.14
C ILE A 31 -7.91 15.38 9.37
N GLY A 32 -8.15 14.08 9.55
CA GLY A 32 -9.45 13.57 9.99
C GLY A 32 -9.88 14.17 11.32
N CYS A 33 -8.97 14.21 12.32
CA CYS A 33 -9.23 14.84 13.61
C CYS A 33 -9.48 16.35 13.50
N ILE A 34 -8.64 17.09 12.76
CA ILE A 34 -8.83 18.53 12.52
C ILE A 34 -10.16 18.78 11.80
N SER A 35 -10.48 17.97 10.80
CA SER A 35 -11.72 18.09 10.06
C SER A 35 -12.95 17.88 10.95
N LEU A 36 -12.93 16.83 11.77
CA LEU A 36 -14.06 16.53 12.66
C LEU A 36 -14.20 17.56 13.79
N TYR A 37 -13.08 18.08 14.31
CA TYR A 37 -13.11 19.06 15.40
C TYR A 37 -13.60 20.44 14.94
N PHE A 38 -13.17 20.91 13.77
CA PHE A 38 -13.50 22.26 13.28
C PHE A 38 -14.75 22.34 12.40
N PHE A 39 -15.08 21.27 11.66
CA PHE A 39 -16.14 21.30 10.65
C PHE A 39 -17.31 20.36 10.95
N SER A 40 -17.25 19.58 12.03
CA SER A 40 -18.31 18.64 12.42
C SER A 40 -18.69 18.78 13.90
N ASN A 41 -19.90 18.36 14.26
CA ASN A 41 -20.36 18.26 15.65
C ASN A 41 -20.26 16.83 16.20
N VAL A 42 -19.69 15.91 15.42
CA VAL A 42 -19.56 14.50 15.82
C VAL A 42 -18.42 14.35 16.83
N PRO A 43 -18.59 13.58 17.91
CA PRO A 43 -17.51 13.28 18.84
C PRO A 43 -16.31 12.67 18.11
N VAL A 44 -15.17 13.37 18.18
CA VAL A 44 -13.92 12.95 17.52
C VAL A 44 -13.45 11.59 18.06
N GLY A 45 -13.57 11.37 19.37
CA GLY A 45 -13.13 10.13 20.03
C GLY A 45 -13.85 8.88 19.50
N ASP A 46 -15.18 8.92 19.39
CA ASP A 46 -15.98 7.78 18.94
C ASP A 46 -15.71 7.44 17.47
N SER A 47 -15.65 8.49 16.62
CA SER A 47 -15.34 8.35 15.19
C SER A 47 -13.93 7.80 14.97
N LEU A 48 -12.96 8.28 15.74
CA LEU A 48 -11.59 7.84 15.68
C LEU A 48 -11.45 6.39 16.15
N SER A 49 -12.12 6.00 17.24
CA SER A 49 -12.11 4.62 17.74
C SER A 49 -12.71 3.66 16.72
N THR A 50 -13.81 4.06 16.06
CA THR A 50 -14.46 3.26 15.03
C THR A 50 -13.56 3.10 13.82
N ALA A 51 -12.92 4.19 13.37
CA ALA A 51 -11.98 4.15 12.25
C ALA A 51 -10.77 3.22 12.54
N PHE A 52 -10.16 3.33 13.72
CA PHE A 52 -9.06 2.45 14.12
C PHE A 52 -9.49 1.00 14.28
N TYR A 53 -10.67 0.75 14.83
CA TYR A 53 -11.22 -0.59 14.97
C TYR A 53 -11.48 -1.23 13.60
N SER A 54 -12.11 -0.50 12.67
CA SER A 54 -12.33 -0.96 11.29
C SER A 54 -11.02 -1.21 10.55
N ALA A 55 -9.99 -0.37 10.76
CA ALA A 55 -8.66 -0.61 10.19
C ALA A 55 -7.94 -1.83 10.80
N SER A 56 -8.23 -2.17 12.06
CA SER A 56 -7.64 -3.33 12.74
C SER A 56 -8.31 -4.65 12.35
N VAL A 57 -9.61 -4.62 12.04
CA VAL A 57 -10.40 -5.78 11.59
C VAL A 57 -10.66 -5.69 10.09
N SER A 58 -9.61 -5.40 9.33
CA SER A 58 -9.70 -5.23 7.89
C SER A 58 -9.57 -6.58 7.17
N TRP A 59 -10.26 -6.73 6.04
CA TRP A 59 -10.20 -7.97 5.26
C TRP A 59 -8.82 -8.17 4.59
N GLU A 60 -8.09 -7.07 4.40
CA GLU A 60 -6.72 -7.05 3.92
C GLU A 60 -5.76 -7.75 4.91
N LEU A 61 -5.97 -7.60 6.23
CA LEU A 61 -5.21 -8.36 7.22
C LEU A 61 -5.48 -9.87 7.12
N ALA A 62 -6.70 -10.29 6.73
CA ALA A 62 -7.01 -11.69 6.48
C ALA A 62 -6.30 -12.25 5.23
N ALA A 63 -5.84 -11.39 4.32
CA ALA A 63 -5.02 -11.80 3.19
C ALA A 63 -3.57 -12.12 3.60
N LEU A 64 -3.05 -11.57 4.71
CA LEU A 64 -1.66 -11.79 5.16
C LEU A 64 -1.31 -13.29 5.35
N PRO A 65 -2.12 -14.10 6.07
CA PRO A 65 -1.85 -15.54 6.19
C PRO A 65 -1.89 -16.27 4.85
N MET A 66 -2.80 -15.90 3.96
CA MET A 66 -2.88 -16.48 2.61
C MET A 66 -1.64 -16.11 1.79
N PHE A 67 -1.09 -14.93 2.01
CA PHE A 67 0.14 -14.48 1.39
C PHE A 67 1.35 -15.30 1.84
N ILE A 68 1.46 -15.53 3.15
CA ILE A 68 2.50 -16.36 3.75
C ILE A 68 2.41 -17.79 3.22
N TRP A 69 1.19 -18.34 3.16
CA TRP A 69 0.96 -19.68 2.63
C TRP A 69 1.31 -19.80 1.14
N MET A 70 0.89 -18.83 0.33
CA MET A 70 1.29 -18.73 -1.07
C MET A 70 2.82 -18.69 -1.20
N GLY A 71 3.51 -17.86 -0.41
CA GLY A 71 4.97 -17.77 -0.40
C GLY A 71 5.64 -19.12 -0.13
N GLU A 72 5.12 -19.88 0.84
CA GLU A 72 5.60 -21.24 1.15
C GLU A 72 5.38 -22.22 -0.02
N VAL A 73 4.23 -22.15 -0.70
CA VAL A 73 3.94 -22.98 -1.87
C VAL A 73 4.90 -22.66 -3.02
N LEU A 74 5.15 -21.39 -3.32
CA LEU A 74 6.09 -21.00 -4.38
C LEU A 74 7.54 -21.39 -4.04
N PHE A 75 7.92 -21.27 -2.77
CA PHE A 75 9.24 -21.70 -2.32
C PHE A 75 9.43 -23.23 -2.45
N ARG A 76 8.48 -24.03 -1.96
CA ARG A 76 8.58 -25.50 -2.01
C ARG A 76 8.46 -26.09 -3.43
N SER A 77 7.68 -25.45 -4.29
CA SER A 77 7.51 -25.87 -5.68
C SER A 77 8.67 -25.50 -6.60
N ARG A 78 9.65 -24.73 -6.10
CA ARG A 78 10.74 -24.13 -6.91
C ARG A 78 10.25 -23.26 -8.07
N LEU A 79 9.00 -22.82 -8.04
CA LEU A 79 8.41 -22.04 -9.13
C LEU A 79 9.17 -20.73 -9.35
N SER A 80 9.64 -20.10 -8.27
CA SER A 80 10.47 -18.89 -8.35
C SER A 80 11.77 -19.17 -9.14
N GLU A 81 12.45 -20.27 -8.86
CA GLU A 81 13.74 -20.62 -9.47
C GLU A 81 13.58 -20.95 -10.96
N GLU A 82 12.55 -21.75 -11.29
CA GLU A 82 12.17 -22.08 -12.68
C GLU A 82 11.73 -20.85 -13.48
N MET A 83 11.04 -19.91 -12.84
CA MET A 83 10.63 -18.66 -13.49
C MET A 83 11.84 -17.77 -13.81
N PHE A 84 12.75 -17.59 -12.84
CA PHE A 84 13.97 -16.79 -13.05
C PHE A 84 14.89 -17.41 -14.11
N SER A 85 15.04 -18.75 -14.12
CA SER A 85 15.81 -19.46 -15.14
C SER A 85 15.15 -19.40 -16.52
N GLY A 86 13.82 -19.32 -16.61
CA GLY A 86 13.07 -19.11 -17.85
C GLY A 86 13.16 -17.68 -18.42
N ILE A 87 13.27 -16.66 -17.57
CA ILE A 87 13.40 -15.25 -17.98
C ILE A 87 14.85 -14.90 -18.38
N ALA A 88 15.85 -15.49 -17.72
CA ALA A 88 17.25 -15.18 -17.93
C ALA A 88 17.76 -15.27 -19.39
N PRO A 89 17.33 -16.21 -20.25
CA PRO A 89 17.73 -16.28 -21.66
C PRO A 89 17.20 -15.12 -22.49
N TRP A 90 15.98 -14.63 -22.18
CA TRP A 90 15.34 -13.55 -22.92
C TRP A 90 16.06 -12.23 -22.73
N VAL A 91 16.54 -11.98 -21.51
CA VAL A 91 17.25 -10.74 -21.19
C VAL A 91 18.77 -10.86 -21.35
N GLY A 92 19.27 -12.04 -21.72
CA GLY A 92 20.70 -12.32 -21.82
C GLY A 92 21.46 -11.49 -22.83
N LYS A 93 20.76 -10.87 -23.79
CA LYS A 93 21.36 -10.05 -24.85
C LYS A 93 21.51 -8.57 -24.49
N VAL A 94 20.95 -8.13 -23.35
CA VAL A 94 20.94 -6.73 -22.93
C VAL A 94 21.99 -6.52 -21.83
N PRO A 95 22.87 -5.49 -21.93
CA PRO A 95 23.78 -5.15 -20.84
C PRO A 95 22.97 -4.79 -19.58
N GLY A 96 23.35 -5.34 -18.41
CA GLY A 96 22.54 -5.23 -17.19
C GLY A 96 21.58 -6.40 -16.93
N LYS A 97 21.84 -7.56 -17.56
CA LYS A 97 21.05 -8.80 -17.49
C LYS A 97 20.40 -9.09 -16.12
N LEU A 98 21.16 -9.07 -15.03
CA LEU A 98 20.66 -9.35 -13.67
C LEU A 98 19.56 -8.37 -13.23
N LEU A 99 19.72 -7.09 -13.58
CA LEU A 99 18.84 -6.01 -13.16
C LEU A 99 17.48 -6.13 -13.84
N HIS A 100 17.48 -6.40 -15.15
CA HIS A 100 16.25 -6.62 -15.91
C HIS A 100 15.57 -7.95 -15.59
N THR A 101 16.32 -9.03 -15.37
CA THR A 101 15.73 -10.31 -14.93
C THR A 101 15.03 -10.15 -13.57
N ASN A 102 15.61 -9.35 -12.65
CA ASN A 102 14.96 -9.05 -11.38
C ASN A 102 13.69 -8.22 -11.54
N ILE A 103 13.74 -7.12 -12.31
CA ILE A 103 12.55 -6.28 -12.55
C ILE A 103 11.42 -7.07 -13.19
N LEU A 104 11.70 -7.89 -14.20
CA LEU A 104 10.70 -8.74 -14.86
C LEU A 104 10.19 -9.84 -13.92
N GLY A 105 11.07 -10.47 -13.15
CA GLY A 105 10.69 -11.47 -12.15
C GLY A 105 9.75 -10.89 -11.09
N CYS A 106 10.12 -9.75 -10.51
CA CYS A 106 9.27 -9.02 -9.56
C CYS A 106 7.93 -8.59 -10.19
N GLY A 107 7.95 -8.10 -11.44
CA GLY A 107 6.74 -7.68 -12.15
C GLY A 107 5.76 -8.82 -12.43
N ILE A 108 6.26 -10.00 -12.83
CA ILE A 108 5.43 -11.19 -13.05
C ILE A 108 4.86 -11.70 -11.72
N PHE A 109 5.67 -11.73 -10.65
CA PHE A 109 5.20 -12.08 -9.32
C PHE A 109 4.10 -11.12 -8.83
N ALA A 110 4.30 -9.81 -9.01
CA ALA A 110 3.32 -8.79 -8.68
C ALA A 110 2.00 -9.00 -9.44
N ALA A 111 2.07 -9.34 -10.73
CA ALA A 111 0.89 -9.59 -11.56
C ALA A 111 0.10 -10.83 -11.12
N ILE A 112 0.78 -11.91 -10.71
CA ILE A 112 0.13 -13.14 -10.21
C ILE A 112 -0.46 -12.91 -8.81
N SER A 113 0.23 -12.11 -8.00
CA SER A 113 -0.12 -11.85 -6.63
C SER A 113 -1.28 -10.85 -6.44
N GLY A 114 -1.49 -9.92 -7.38
CA GLY A 114 -2.72 -9.12 -7.51
C GLY A 114 -3.09 -8.19 -6.33
N SER A 115 -2.22 -7.96 -5.34
CA SER A 115 -2.53 -7.17 -4.13
C SER A 115 -1.60 -5.95 -3.98
N SER A 116 -2.15 -4.81 -3.59
CA SER A 116 -1.39 -3.59 -3.27
C SER A 116 -0.48 -3.75 -2.04
N ALA A 117 -0.89 -4.56 -1.05
CA ALA A 117 -0.03 -4.94 0.09
C ALA A 117 1.06 -5.94 -0.32
N ALA A 118 0.92 -6.58 -1.47
CA ALA A 118 1.90 -7.50 -2.05
C ALA A 118 2.84 -6.85 -3.07
N THR A 119 2.49 -5.66 -3.55
CA THR A 119 3.28 -4.87 -4.50
C THR A 119 4.09 -3.75 -3.85
N ALA A 120 3.80 -3.42 -2.58
CA ALA A 120 4.55 -2.46 -1.75
C ALA A 120 5.69 -3.16 -0.98
#